data_AF-A0A927T5I6-F1
#
_entry.id   AF-A0A927T5I6-F1
#
_cell.length_a   1.000
_cell.length_b   1.000
_cell.length_c   1.000
_cell.angle_alpha   90.00
_cell.angle_beta   90.00
_cell.angle_gamma   90.00
#
_symmetry.space_group_name_H-M   'P 1'
#
loop_
_entity.id
_entity.type
_entity.pdbx_description
1 polymer ?
#
loop_
_entity_poly.entity_id
_entity_poly.type
_entity_poly.pdbx_seq_one_letter_code
_entity_poly.pdbx_strand_id
1 'polypeptide(L)'
;MKITCNNTYKVDEQILNETVFEKYGYSSPSSEREIICLALTGNKAALKSYADLLFYRKINCHDNYKKAFSLYCEAADITFDGSDITCTGDGTPLAYYVIGYYMVNYRCESILKRCETIDTIENLTREERLSLALDLAKSTLSVCKSPAAVNLIGRVINEIPSLAEKLDEKVTAEECFEQAAEEGYVYACNNLAAKEADMIVKGVGDISAHVNNFIHYMTISADRYEPYAANRLGLFYMIGEVRSSSGDTVRLHDYINIPFAKKYFTKATVYPDRNSAWAYFNLIKYFHKDYDSNIDLLNEHMDCIKELNPVVYDEAIEL
;
A
#
# COMPACT_ATOMS: atom_id res chain seq x y z
N MET A 1 -5.67 -0.90 -27.10
CA MET A 1 -5.72 -2.35 -26.81
C MET A 1 -6.93 -2.63 -25.93
N LYS A 2 -7.60 -3.79 -26.06
CA LYS A 2 -8.72 -4.15 -25.17
C LYS A 2 -8.30 -5.33 -24.28
N ILE A 3 -7.89 -5.03 -23.04
CA ILE A 3 -7.73 -6.04 -22.00
C ILE A 3 -9.15 -6.36 -21.50
N THR A 4 -9.53 -7.63 -21.46
CA THR A 4 -10.88 -8.06 -21.08
C THR A 4 -10.81 -9.15 -20.02
N CYS A 5 -11.90 -9.37 -19.30
CA CYS A 5 -12.03 -10.50 -18.39
C CYS A 5 -13.41 -11.13 -18.62
N ASN A 6 -13.45 -12.45 -18.80
CA ASN A 6 -14.67 -13.20 -19.05
C ASN A 6 -15.30 -13.79 -17.76
N ASN A 7 -14.75 -13.45 -16.59
CA ASN A 7 -15.16 -13.91 -15.26
C ASN A 7 -14.94 -15.40 -14.94
N THR A 8 -14.18 -16.15 -15.75
CA THR A 8 -13.84 -17.55 -15.43
C THR A 8 -13.05 -17.68 -14.12
N TYR A 9 -12.27 -16.65 -13.75
CA TYR A 9 -11.52 -16.57 -12.49
C TYR A 9 -12.37 -16.76 -11.22
N LYS A 10 -13.69 -16.55 -11.28
CA LYS A 10 -14.56 -16.70 -10.08
C LYS A 10 -14.61 -18.13 -9.56
N VAL A 11 -14.51 -19.12 -10.46
CA VAL A 11 -14.39 -20.53 -10.06
C VAL A 11 -13.07 -20.76 -9.33
N ASP A 12 -11.99 -20.20 -9.85
CA ASP A 12 -10.67 -20.29 -9.22
C ASP A 12 -10.63 -19.62 -7.83
N GLU A 13 -11.27 -18.45 -7.70
CA GLU A 13 -11.40 -17.72 -6.44
C GLU A 13 -12.22 -18.51 -5.41
N GLN A 14 -13.33 -19.11 -5.83
CA GLN A 14 -14.13 -19.98 -4.96
C GLN A 14 -13.31 -21.17 -4.45
N ILE A 15 -12.59 -21.86 -5.35
CA ILE A 15 -11.72 -22.99 -4.98
C ILE A 15 -10.64 -22.53 -4.00
N LEU A 16 -9.98 -21.40 -4.24
CA LEU A 16 -8.96 -20.85 -3.33
C LEU A 16 -9.56 -20.58 -1.94
N ASN A 17 -10.73 -19.94 -1.87
CA ASN A 17 -11.39 -19.64 -0.60
C ASN A 17 -11.71 -20.90 0.20
N GLU A 18 -12.40 -21.88 -0.42
CA GLU A 18 -12.85 -23.11 0.24
C GLU A 18 -11.69 -24.06 0.61
N THR A 19 -10.65 -24.12 -0.22
CA THR A 19 -9.54 -25.05 -0.02
C THR A 19 -8.46 -24.50 0.90
N VAL A 20 -8.29 -23.17 0.93
CA VAL A 20 -7.22 -22.51 1.68
C VAL A 20 -7.75 -21.63 2.79
N PHE A 21 -8.42 -20.52 2.45
CA PHE A 21 -8.66 -19.45 3.43
C PHE A 21 -9.66 -19.84 4.52
N GLU A 22 -10.73 -20.56 4.20
CA GLU A 22 -11.70 -21.03 5.19
C GLU A 22 -11.08 -22.05 6.17
N LYS A 23 -10.05 -22.79 5.74
CA LYS A 23 -9.41 -23.84 6.54
C LYS A 23 -8.23 -23.33 7.36
N TYR A 24 -7.43 -22.45 6.78
CA TYR A 24 -6.12 -22.08 7.32
C TYR A 24 -5.95 -20.58 7.56
N GLY A 25 -6.93 -19.76 7.18
CA GLY A 25 -6.81 -18.30 7.18
C GLY A 25 -5.89 -17.76 6.08
N TYR A 26 -5.63 -16.45 6.09
CA TYR A 26 -4.91 -15.75 5.02
C TYR A 26 -3.37 -15.78 5.12
N SER A 27 -2.82 -16.06 6.29
CA SER A 27 -1.40 -15.79 6.58
C SER A 27 -0.69 -16.89 7.39
N SER A 28 -1.27 -18.08 7.49
CA SER A 28 -0.60 -19.21 8.15
C SER A 28 0.38 -19.92 7.21
N PRO A 29 1.44 -20.56 7.72
CA PRO A 29 2.35 -21.36 6.89
C PRO A 29 1.64 -22.46 6.10
N SER A 30 0.55 -23.01 6.64
CA SER A 30 -0.31 -23.97 5.93
C SER A 30 -1.04 -23.31 4.75
N SER A 31 -1.58 -22.10 4.95
CA SER A 31 -2.21 -21.32 3.89
C SER A 31 -1.22 -21.02 2.75
N GLU A 32 -0.01 -20.57 3.10
CA GLU A 32 1.05 -20.28 2.12
C GLU A 32 1.40 -21.51 1.27
N ARG A 33 1.55 -22.69 1.91
CA ARG A 33 1.82 -23.95 1.19
C ARG A 33 0.70 -24.30 0.21
N GLU A 34 -0.55 -24.24 0.66
CA GLU A 34 -1.69 -24.64 -0.15
C GLU A 34 -1.96 -23.65 -1.29
N ILE A 35 -1.70 -22.34 -1.10
CA ILE A 35 -1.67 -21.35 -2.18
C ILE A 35 -0.71 -21.77 -3.29
N ILE A 36 0.53 -22.15 -2.92
CA ILE A 36 1.54 -22.57 -3.90
C ILE A 36 1.10 -23.85 -4.63
N CYS A 37 0.61 -24.86 -3.89
CA CYS A 37 0.13 -26.09 -4.49
C CYS A 37 -1.01 -25.85 -5.49
N LEU A 38 -1.97 -24.99 -5.15
CA LEU A 38 -3.08 -24.65 -6.03
C LEU A 38 -2.65 -23.78 -7.21
N ALA A 39 -1.70 -22.87 -7.02
CA ALA A 39 -1.12 -22.08 -8.11
C ALA A 39 -0.45 -22.99 -9.16
N LEU A 40 0.24 -24.05 -8.73
CA LEU A 40 0.87 -25.03 -9.62
C LEU A 40 -0.12 -25.85 -10.45
N THR A 41 -1.42 -25.85 -10.12
CA THR A 41 -2.47 -26.46 -10.96
C THR A 41 -3.04 -25.50 -12.00
N GLY A 42 -2.51 -24.28 -12.10
CA GLY A 42 -2.96 -23.25 -13.04
C GLY A 42 -4.13 -22.39 -12.54
N ASN A 43 -4.52 -22.51 -11.26
CA ASN A 43 -5.58 -21.67 -10.68
C ASN A 43 -5.14 -20.20 -10.65
N LYS A 44 -5.85 -19.33 -11.36
CA LYS A 44 -5.48 -17.93 -11.58
C LYS A 44 -5.55 -17.09 -10.31
N ALA A 45 -6.51 -17.36 -9.42
CA ALA A 45 -6.60 -16.68 -8.13
C ALA A 45 -5.41 -17.03 -7.23
N ALA A 46 -5.06 -18.32 -7.16
CA ALA A 46 -3.91 -18.81 -6.39
C ALA A 46 -2.58 -18.33 -6.96
N LEU A 47 -2.44 -18.24 -8.30
CA LEU A 47 -1.25 -17.64 -8.94
C LEU A 47 -1.04 -16.19 -8.49
N LYS A 48 -2.11 -15.38 -8.44
CA LYS A 48 -2.04 -14.01 -7.91
C LYS A 48 -1.63 -13.99 -6.44
N SER A 49 -2.22 -14.84 -5.61
CA SER A 49 -1.85 -14.93 -4.19
C SER A 49 -0.41 -15.39 -3.99
N TYR A 50 0.07 -16.34 -4.80
CA TYR A 50 1.47 -16.77 -4.77
C TYR A 50 2.41 -15.63 -5.18
N ALA A 51 2.04 -14.86 -6.20
CA ALA A 51 2.77 -13.66 -6.59
C ALA A 51 2.84 -12.64 -5.44
N ASP A 52 1.77 -12.44 -4.67
CA ASP A 52 1.79 -11.58 -3.47
C ASP A 52 2.79 -12.07 -2.42
N LEU A 53 2.86 -13.39 -2.16
CA LEU A 53 3.84 -13.95 -1.22
C LEU A 53 5.28 -13.65 -1.62
N LEU A 54 5.59 -13.67 -2.92
CA LEU A 54 6.90 -13.29 -3.44
C LEU A 54 7.13 -11.78 -3.40
N PHE A 55 6.14 -10.99 -3.81
CA PHE A 55 6.20 -9.53 -3.84
C PHE A 55 6.47 -8.94 -2.46
N TYR A 56 5.75 -9.42 -1.44
CA TYR A 56 5.92 -9.01 -0.05
C TYR A 56 7.04 -9.78 0.69
N ARG A 57 7.82 -10.60 -0.04
CA ARG A 57 8.97 -11.37 0.48
C ARG A 57 8.61 -12.27 1.68
N LYS A 58 7.38 -12.78 1.72
CA LYS A 58 6.98 -13.84 2.66
C LYS A 58 7.71 -15.14 2.33
N ILE A 59 7.99 -15.36 1.04
CA ILE A 59 8.87 -16.42 0.57
C ILE A 59 10.13 -15.76 0.00
N ASN A 60 11.29 -16.16 0.53
CA ASN A 60 12.57 -15.66 0.05
C ASN A 60 13.06 -16.51 -1.13
N CYS A 61 13.12 -15.92 -2.32
CA CYS A 61 13.84 -16.50 -3.45
C CYS A 61 14.65 -15.44 -4.19
N HIS A 62 15.56 -15.89 -5.06
CA HIS A 62 16.26 -14.99 -5.97
C HIS A 62 15.26 -14.40 -6.99
N ASP A 63 15.36 -13.10 -7.29
CA ASP A 63 14.51 -12.37 -8.23
C ASP A 63 13.02 -12.32 -7.85
N ASN A 64 12.72 -12.08 -6.57
CA ASN A 64 11.36 -12.08 -6.03
C ASN A 64 10.39 -11.21 -6.86
N TYR A 65 10.79 -9.99 -7.21
CA TYR A 65 9.89 -9.07 -7.92
C TYR A 65 9.70 -9.45 -9.39
N LYS A 66 10.73 -9.97 -10.05
CA LYS A 66 10.64 -10.47 -11.44
C LYS A 66 9.74 -11.70 -11.52
N LYS A 67 9.88 -12.63 -10.58
CA LYS A 67 9.03 -13.83 -10.50
C LYS A 67 7.59 -13.49 -10.14
N ALA A 68 7.38 -12.62 -9.16
CA ALA A 68 6.05 -12.12 -8.82
C ALA A 68 5.38 -11.47 -10.04
N PHE A 69 6.11 -10.62 -10.78
CA PHE A 69 5.60 -10.02 -12.02
C PHE A 69 5.17 -11.07 -13.05
N SER A 70 6.01 -12.09 -13.29
CA SER A 70 5.68 -13.19 -14.21
C SER A 70 4.40 -13.93 -13.80
N LEU A 71 4.24 -14.22 -12.50
CA LEU A 71 3.04 -14.87 -11.98
C LEU A 71 1.81 -13.97 -12.04
N TYR A 72 1.96 -12.65 -11.83
CA TYR A 72 0.86 -11.71 -12.06
C TYR A 72 0.43 -11.69 -13.52
N CYS A 73 1.37 -11.72 -14.47
CA CYS A 73 1.05 -11.83 -15.89
C CYS A 73 0.30 -13.12 -16.20
N GLU A 74 0.73 -14.26 -15.65
CA GLU A 74 0.06 -15.54 -15.83
C GLU A 74 -1.34 -15.55 -15.18
N ALA A 75 -1.47 -15.00 -13.97
CA ALA A 75 -2.74 -14.84 -13.24
C ALA A 75 -3.70 -13.89 -13.96
N ALA A 76 -3.18 -12.86 -14.61
CA ALA A 76 -3.90 -11.93 -15.48
C ALA A 76 -4.17 -12.52 -16.87
N ASP A 77 -3.56 -13.66 -17.21
CA ASP A 77 -3.66 -14.22 -18.55
C ASP A 77 -3.22 -13.21 -19.64
N ILE A 78 -2.13 -12.50 -19.32
CA ILE A 78 -1.48 -11.50 -20.15
C ILE A 78 -0.11 -12.02 -20.56
N THR A 79 0.21 -11.89 -21.85
CA THR A 79 1.55 -12.10 -22.38
C THR A 79 2.04 -10.86 -23.12
N PHE A 80 3.35 -10.63 -23.04
CA PHE A 80 4.04 -9.50 -23.67
C PHE A 80 4.94 -10.03 -24.78
N ASP A 81 4.79 -9.48 -25.99
CA ASP A 81 5.69 -9.68 -27.13
C ASP A 81 6.20 -8.30 -27.59
N GLY A 82 7.28 -7.84 -26.97
CA GLY A 82 7.73 -6.45 -27.12
C GLY A 82 6.69 -5.45 -26.60
N SER A 83 6.22 -4.56 -27.47
CA SER A 83 5.14 -3.61 -27.15
C SER A 83 3.74 -4.21 -27.30
N ASP A 84 3.63 -5.37 -27.94
CA ASP A 84 2.36 -6.03 -28.17
C ASP A 84 1.97 -6.84 -26.94
N ILE A 85 0.71 -6.72 -26.55
CA ILE A 85 0.16 -7.34 -25.35
C ILE A 85 -1.09 -8.09 -25.78
N THR A 86 -1.13 -9.37 -25.44
CA THR A 86 -2.30 -10.23 -25.67
C THR A 86 -2.92 -10.62 -24.35
N CYS A 87 -4.24 -10.60 -24.30
CA CYS A 87 -5.04 -11.00 -23.14
C CYS A 87 -6.17 -11.89 -23.64
N THR A 88 -6.21 -13.12 -23.14
CA THR A 88 -7.21 -14.13 -23.51
C THR A 88 -8.51 -13.91 -22.71
N GLY A 89 -8.37 -13.38 -21.50
CA GLY A 89 -9.45 -12.88 -20.66
C GLY A 89 -9.86 -13.82 -19.55
N ASP A 90 -9.16 -14.93 -19.37
CA ASP A 90 -9.39 -15.90 -18.29
C ASP A 90 -8.76 -15.48 -16.95
N GLY A 91 -8.03 -14.36 -16.94
CA GLY A 91 -7.30 -13.89 -15.77
C GLY A 91 -8.15 -13.22 -14.68
N THR A 92 -7.55 -13.11 -13.48
CA THR A 92 -8.14 -12.35 -12.37
C THR A 92 -7.96 -10.84 -12.56
N PRO A 93 -9.03 -10.01 -12.45
CA PRO A 93 -8.95 -8.58 -12.67
C PRO A 93 -8.04 -7.86 -11.66
N LEU A 94 -7.87 -8.42 -10.46
CA LEU A 94 -6.95 -7.83 -9.48
C LEU A 94 -5.48 -7.93 -9.91
N ALA A 95 -5.11 -8.92 -10.74
CA ALA A 95 -3.76 -9.00 -11.29
C ALA A 95 -3.50 -7.88 -12.31
N TYR A 96 -4.52 -7.40 -13.05
CA TYR A 96 -4.38 -6.24 -13.94
C TYR A 96 -3.94 -5.01 -13.16
N TYR A 97 -4.62 -4.71 -12.05
CA TYR A 97 -4.24 -3.62 -11.15
C TYR A 97 -2.80 -3.77 -10.66
N VAL A 98 -2.38 -4.97 -10.22
CA VAL A 98 -1.02 -5.16 -9.69
C VAL A 98 0.05 -5.00 -10.78
N ILE A 99 -0.20 -5.48 -12.00
CA ILE A 99 0.68 -5.21 -13.15
C ILE A 99 0.74 -3.69 -13.39
N GLY A 100 -0.39 -2.98 -13.34
CA GLY A 100 -0.42 -1.52 -13.45
C GLY A 100 0.38 -0.83 -12.33
N TYR A 101 0.31 -1.35 -11.11
CA TYR A 101 1.16 -0.88 -10.00
C TYR A 101 2.65 -1.03 -10.33
N TYR A 102 3.07 -2.17 -10.89
CA TYR A 102 4.44 -2.37 -11.35
C TYR A 102 4.84 -1.32 -12.38
N MET A 103 4.00 -1.06 -13.38
CA MET A 103 4.27 -0.07 -14.43
C MET A 103 4.50 1.34 -13.85
N VAL A 104 3.69 1.74 -12.86
CA VAL A 104 3.82 3.03 -12.18
C VAL A 104 5.02 3.10 -11.24
N ASN A 105 5.38 2.02 -10.55
CA ASN A 105 6.34 2.07 -9.44
C ASN A 105 7.73 1.49 -9.77
N TYR A 106 7.90 0.83 -10.91
CA TYR A 106 9.18 0.25 -11.33
C TYR A 106 10.28 1.32 -11.43
N ARG A 107 11.34 1.12 -10.64
CA ARG A 107 12.48 2.05 -10.45
C ARG A 107 12.14 3.41 -9.83
N CYS A 108 10.94 3.58 -9.29
CA CYS A 108 10.53 4.80 -8.57
C CYS A 108 10.71 4.64 -7.05
N GLU A 109 10.47 5.71 -6.28
CA GLU A 109 10.52 5.73 -4.81
C GLU A 109 9.43 4.82 -4.17
N SER A 110 9.67 3.51 -4.23
CA SER A 110 8.79 2.45 -3.75
C SER A 110 9.62 1.21 -3.40
N ILE A 111 8.96 0.11 -3.00
CA ILE A 111 9.62 -1.18 -2.80
C ILE A 111 10.32 -1.70 -4.08
N LEU A 112 9.90 -1.21 -5.25
CA LEU A 112 10.46 -1.55 -6.56
C LEU A 112 11.62 -0.64 -7.00
N LYS A 113 12.08 0.33 -6.18
CA LYS A 113 13.21 1.22 -6.51
C LYS A 113 14.46 0.45 -6.94
N ARG A 114 14.75 -0.63 -6.21
CA ARG A 114 15.94 -1.48 -6.37
C ARG A 114 15.58 -2.93 -6.70
N CYS A 115 14.46 -3.15 -7.39
CA CYS A 115 14.10 -4.49 -7.85
C CYS A 115 15.04 -4.99 -8.95
N GLU A 116 14.92 -6.27 -9.27
CA GLU A 116 15.67 -6.91 -10.35
C GLU A 116 15.14 -6.43 -11.72
N THR A 117 15.93 -6.57 -12.79
CA THR A 117 15.50 -6.11 -14.12
C THR A 117 14.35 -6.96 -14.65
N ILE A 118 13.24 -6.30 -14.96
CA ILE A 118 12.07 -6.91 -15.59
C ILE A 118 12.04 -6.43 -17.04
N ASP A 119 12.60 -7.24 -17.93
CA ASP A 119 12.90 -6.87 -19.33
C ASP A 119 11.68 -6.28 -20.05
N THR A 120 10.49 -6.86 -19.81
CA THR A 120 9.20 -6.36 -20.29
C THR A 120 8.93 -4.90 -19.92
N ILE A 121 9.26 -4.49 -18.70
CA ILE A 121 9.02 -3.12 -18.20
C ILE A 121 10.19 -2.21 -18.59
N GLU A 122 11.42 -2.72 -18.57
CA GLU A 122 12.65 -1.97 -18.90
C GLU A 122 12.62 -1.45 -20.35
N ASN A 123 12.01 -2.22 -21.26
CA ASN A 123 11.91 -1.85 -22.68
C ASN A 123 10.82 -0.80 -22.97
N LEU A 124 10.03 -0.39 -21.97
CA LEU A 124 8.98 0.61 -22.12
C LEU A 124 9.43 1.98 -21.58
N THR A 125 9.14 3.03 -22.32
CA THR A 125 9.29 4.40 -21.83
C THR A 125 8.37 4.66 -20.64
N ARG A 126 8.63 5.72 -19.88
CA ARG A 126 7.77 6.09 -18.74
C ARG A 126 6.32 6.33 -19.17
N GLU A 127 6.12 7.04 -20.28
CA GLU A 127 4.79 7.35 -20.79
C GLU A 127 4.03 6.10 -21.25
N GLU A 128 4.69 5.16 -21.94
CA GLU A 128 4.10 3.88 -22.33
C GLU A 128 3.68 3.06 -21.11
N ARG A 129 4.53 3.00 -20.07
CA ARG A 129 4.20 2.33 -18.80
C ARG A 129 2.97 2.93 -18.13
N LEU A 130 2.90 4.26 -18.03
CA LEU A 130 1.78 4.93 -17.39
C LEU A 130 0.49 4.81 -18.21
N SER A 131 0.58 4.87 -19.53
CA SER A 131 -0.57 4.60 -20.41
C SER A 131 -1.06 3.15 -20.25
N LEU A 132 -0.17 2.17 -20.18
CA LEU A 132 -0.54 0.78 -19.96
C LEU A 132 -1.15 0.56 -18.56
N ALA A 133 -0.60 1.21 -17.54
CA ALA A 133 -1.16 1.18 -16.19
C ALA A 133 -2.60 1.70 -16.16
N LEU A 134 -2.90 2.76 -16.92
CA LEU A 134 -4.23 3.31 -17.07
C LEU A 134 -5.19 2.30 -17.71
N ASP A 135 -4.79 1.67 -18.82
CA ASP A 135 -5.59 0.66 -19.50
C ASP A 135 -5.88 -0.56 -18.60
N LEU A 136 -4.88 -1.02 -17.84
CA LEU A 136 -5.02 -2.10 -16.85
C LEU A 136 -5.98 -1.73 -15.70
N ALA A 137 -5.88 -0.49 -15.18
CA ALA A 137 -6.77 -0.01 -14.13
C ALA A 137 -8.22 0.11 -14.61
N LYS A 138 -8.45 0.66 -15.81
CA LYS A 138 -9.79 0.71 -16.44
C LYS A 138 -10.38 -0.70 -16.61
N SER A 139 -9.55 -1.63 -17.08
CA SER A 139 -9.96 -3.02 -17.29
C SER A 139 -10.33 -3.70 -15.96
N THR A 140 -9.57 -3.43 -14.89
CA THR A 140 -9.94 -3.85 -13.53
C THR A 140 -11.33 -3.32 -13.15
N LEU A 141 -11.56 -2.01 -13.30
CA LEU A 141 -12.82 -1.35 -12.91
C LEU A 141 -14.04 -1.80 -13.70
N SER A 142 -13.86 -2.21 -14.95
CA SER A 142 -14.93 -2.78 -15.78
C SER A 142 -15.46 -4.12 -15.26
N VAL A 143 -14.71 -4.79 -14.38
CA VAL A 143 -15.01 -6.14 -13.88
C VAL A 143 -15.31 -6.11 -12.38
N CYS A 144 -14.53 -5.37 -11.60
CA CYS A 144 -14.72 -5.22 -10.17
C CYS A 144 -14.46 -3.79 -9.69
N LYS A 145 -15.22 -3.35 -8.67
CA LYS A 145 -15.07 -2.03 -8.05
C LYS A 145 -13.87 -2.06 -7.09
N SER A 146 -12.67 -1.87 -7.63
CA SER A 146 -11.43 -1.85 -6.85
C SER A 146 -11.00 -0.41 -6.54
N PRO A 147 -11.06 0.06 -5.28
CA PRO A 147 -10.59 1.41 -4.94
C PRO A 147 -9.07 1.55 -5.15
N ALA A 148 -8.33 0.44 -5.13
CA ALA A 148 -6.91 0.42 -5.47
C ALA A 148 -6.66 0.80 -6.93
N ALA A 149 -7.52 0.34 -7.85
CA ALA A 149 -7.47 0.71 -9.27
C ALA A 149 -7.87 2.17 -9.48
N VAL A 150 -8.89 2.69 -8.78
CA VAL A 150 -9.25 4.12 -8.83
C VAL A 150 -8.07 4.99 -8.38
N ASN A 151 -7.44 4.65 -7.25
CA ASN A 151 -6.24 5.35 -6.79
C ASN A 151 -5.09 5.26 -7.80
N LEU A 152 -4.91 4.13 -8.48
CA LEU A 152 -3.88 3.98 -9.51
C LEU A 152 -4.13 4.93 -10.69
N ILE A 153 -5.39 5.09 -11.13
CA ILE A 153 -5.77 6.08 -12.14
C ILE A 153 -5.40 7.48 -11.68
N GLY A 154 -5.77 7.85 -10.44
CA GLY A 154 -5.42 9.15 -9.87
C GLY A 154 -3.91 9.41 -9.88
N ARG A 155 -3.09 8.39 -9.53
CA ARG A 155 -1.63 8.49 -9.59
C ARG A 155 -1.10 8.71 -11.00
N VAL A 156 -1.64 7.99 -11.99
CA VAL A 156 -1.25 8.15 -13.40
C VAL A 156 -1.56 9.55 -13.90
N ILE A 157 -2.78 10.05 -13.66
CA ILE A 157 -3.22 11.39 -14.08
C ILE A 157 -2.39 12.47 -13.38
N ASN A 158 -2.09 12.30 -12.10
CA ASN A 158 -1.28 13.27 -11.35
C ASN A 158 0.13 13.40 -11.94
N GLU A 159 0.68 12.32 -12.50
CA GLU A 159 2.00 12.32 -13.10
C GLU A 159 2.00 12.80 -14.56
N ILE A 160 1.03 12.36 -15.37
CA ILE A 160 0.83 12.81 -16.75
C ILE A 160 -0.63 13.23 -16.95
N PRO A 161 -0.97 14.51 -16.71
CA PRO A 161 -2.36 14.99 -16.79
C PRO A 161 -3.03 14.79 -18.14
N SER A 162 -2.27 14.80 -19.25
CA SER A 162 -2.82 14.58 -20.60
C SER A 162 -3.39 13.16 -20.79
N LEU A 163 -2.99 12.18 -19.98
CA LEU A 163 -3.57 10.84 -20.04
C LEU A 163 -5.03 10.79 -19.56
N ALA A 164 -5.52 11.82 -18.85
CA ALA A 164 -6.93 11.94 -18.49
C ALA A 164 -7.85 12.00 -19.72
N GLU A 165 -7.34 12.45 -20.88
CA GLU A 165 -8.09 12.48 -22.15
C GLU A 165 -8.45 11.08 -22.67
N LYS A 166 -7.82 10.01 -22.15
CA LYS A 166 -8.14 8.61 -22.47
C LYS A 166 -9.28 8.03 -21.63
N LEU A 167 -9.84 8.81 -20.71
CA LEU A 167 -10.96 8.41 -19.87
C LEU A 167 -12.28 8.88 -20.48
N ASP A 168 -13.32 8.07 -20.29
CA ASP A 168 -14.65 8.36 -20.85
C ASP A 168 -15.28 9.58 -20.17
N GLU A 169 -14.94 9.79 -18.90
CA GLU A 169 -15.33 10.95 -18.11
C GLU A 169 -14.10 11.75 -17.72
N LYS A 170 -14.22 13.08 -17.76
CA LYS A 170 -13.16 13.98 -17.33
C LYS A 170 -13.07 13.92 -15.81
N VAL A 171 -12.12 13.14 -15.32
CA VAL A 171 -11.79 13.01 -13.90
C VAL A 171 -10.43 13.63 -13.60
N THR A 172 -10.30 14.20 -12.42
CA THR A 172 -9.04 14.69 -11.87
C THR A 172 -8.37 13.62 -11.01
N ALA A 173 -7.08 13.79 -10.74
CA ALA A 173 -6.37 12.92 -9.82
C ALA A 173 -6.96 12.97 -8.40
N GLU A 174 -7.41 14.15 -7.97
CA GLU A 174 -7.98 14.39 -6.64
C GLU A 174 -9.30 13.65 -6.46
N GLU A 175 -10.23 13.76 -7.40
CA GLU A 175 -11.50 13.02 -7.38
C GLU A 175 -11.27 11.50 -7.30
N CYS A 176 -10.25 10.99 -8.01
CA CYS A 176 -9.89 9.57 -7.94
C CYS A 176 -9.37 9.17 -6.55
N PHE A 177 -8.55 10.02 -5.91
CA PHE A 177 -8.06 9.74 -4.56
C PHE A 177 -9.19 9.83 -3.54
N GLU A 178 -10.06 10.83 -3.63
CA GLU A 178 -11.21 11.01 -2.74
C GLU A 178 -12.14 9.80 -2.83
N GLN A 179 -12.53 9.39 -4.04
CA GLN A 179 -13.36 8.21 -4.25
C GLN A 179 -12.72 6.94 -3.66
N ALA A 180 -11.42 6.73 -3.87
CA ALA A 180 -10.72 5.58 -3.29
C ALA A 180 -10.63 5.65 -1.76
N ALA A 181 -10.47 6.86 -1.19
CA ALA A 181 -10.39 7.09 0.24
C ALA A 181 -11.75 6.89 0.94
N GLU A 182 -12.85 7.27 0.31
CA GLU A 182 -14.22 7.03 0.79
C GLU A 182 -14.53 5.54 0.94
N GLU A 183 -14.01 4.72 0.03
CA GLU A 183 -14.05 3.25 0.11
C GLU A 183 -13.04 2.67 1.12
N GLY A 184 -12.26 3.53 1.77
CA GLY A 184 -11.32 3.17 2.83
C GLY A 184 -9.96 2.67 2.35
N TYR A 185 -9.57 2.97 1.11
CA TYR A 185 -8.27 2.56 0.60
C TYR A 185 -7.14 3.41 1.22
N VAL A 186 -6.35 2.77 2.08
CA VAL A 186 -5.36 3.43 2.95
C VAL A 186 -4.32 4.26 2.18
N TYR A 187 -3.89 3.81 1.01
CA TYR A 187 -2.90 4.56 0.22
C TYR A 187 -3.48 5.83 -0.40
N ALA A 188 -4.77 5.86 -0.73
CA ALA A 188 -5.44 7.08 -1.20
C ALA A 188 -5.57 8.09 -0.06
N CYS A 189 -5.98 7.61 1.13
CA CYS A 189 -6.01 8.42 2.35
C CYS A 189 -4.63 9.02 2.65
N ASN A 190 -3.56 8.23 2.54
CA ASN A 190 -2.20 8.71 2.78
C ASN A 190 -1.75 9.75 1.74
N ASN A 191 -2.14 9.59 0.47
CA ASN A 191 -1.85 10.58 -0.59
C ASN A 191 -2.56 11.92 -0.33
N LEU A 192 -3.84 11.87 0.04
CA LEU A 192 -4.62 13.06 0.39
C LEU A 192 -4.05 13.74 1.64
N ALA A 193 -3.78 12.96 2.70
CA ALA A 193 -3.15 13.49 3.91
C ALA A 193 -1.79 14.14 3.64
N ALA A 194 -0.97 13.58 2.75
CA ALA A 194 0.30 14.19 2.36
C ALA A 194 0.11 15.54 1.66
N LYS A 195 -0.91 15.65 0.79
CA LYS A 195 -1.27 16.92 0.14
C LYS A 195 -1.73 17.96 1.17
N GLU A 196 -2.56 17.57 2.12
CA GLU A 196 -3.01 18.45 3.20
C GLU A 196 -1.83 18.91 4.08
N ALA A 197 -0.91 18.00 4.40
CA ALA A 197 0.32 18.33 5.14
C ALA A 197 1.19 19.36 4.39
N ASP A 198 1.29 19.24 3.06
CA ASP A 198 2.02 20.21 2.24
C ASP A 198 1.37 21.60 2.29
N MET A 199 0.03 21.70 2.27
CA MET A 199 -0.67 22.98 2.38
C MET A 199 -0.51 23.62 3.75
N ILE A 200 -0.61 22.81 4.81
CA ILE A 200 -0.38 23.23 6.20
C ILE A 200 1.02 23.82 6.36
N VAL A 201 2.05 23.09 5.92
CA VAL A 201 3.46 23.50 6.06
C VAL A 201 3.77 24.75 5.24
N LYS A 202 3.17 24.89 4.04
CA LYS A 202 3.34 26.09 3.21
C LYS A 202 2.54 27.29 3.69
N GLY A 203 1.61 27.12 4.63
CA GLY A 203 0.74 28.20 5.09
C GLY A 203 -0.23 28.70 4.00
N VAL A 204 -0.65 27.83 3.08
CA VAL A 204 -1.51 28.20 1.95
C VAL A 204 -2.95 27.80 2.24
N GLY A 205 -3.90 28.69 1.99
CA GLY A 205 -5.33 28.43 2.14
C GLY A 205 -5.82 28.54 3.58
N ASP A 206 -6.95 27.88 3.86
CA ASP A 206 -7.50 27.77 5.21
C ASP A 206 -6.80 26.64 5.96
N ILE A 207 -5.84 27.00 6.81
CA ILE A 207 -5.04 26.03 7.57
C ILE A 207 -5.90 25.17 8.49
N SER A 208 -6.99 25.71 9.05
CA SER A 208 -7.85 24.90 9.91
C SER A 208 -8.57 23.82 9.11
N ALA A 209 -9.04 24.15 7.91
CA ALA A 209 -9.65 23.18 7.00
C ALA A 209 -8.64 22.08 6.59
N HIS A 210 -7.42 22.46 6.22
CA HIS A 210 -6.37 21.51 5.85
C HIS A 210 -5.99 20.58 7.02
N VAL A 211 -5.90 21.10 8.24
CA VAL A 211 -5.65 20.27 9.44
C VAL A 211 -6.79 19.27 9.68
N ASN A 212 -8.05 19.71 9.53
CA ASN A 212 -9.20 18.82 9.70
C ASN A 212 -9.20 17.69 8.66
N ASN A 213 -8.90 18.00 7.39
CA ASN A 213 -8.78 17.00 6.33
C ASN A 213 -7.61 16.04 6.57
N PHE A 214 -6.45 16.57 7.00
CA PHE A 214 -5.30 15.74 7.39
C PHE A 214 -5.68 14.73 8.48
N ILE A 215 -6.33 15.20 9.56
CA ILE A 215 -6.79 14.32 10.64
C ILE A 215 -7.80 13.30 10.11
N HIS A 216 -8.74 13.73 9.28
CA HIS A 216 -9.79 12.87 8.72
C HIS A 216 -9.20 11.70 7.93
N TYR A 217 -8.38 11.99 6.91
CA TYR A 217 -7.80 10.94 6.06
C TYR A 217 -6.85 10.02 6.83
N MET A 218 -6.03 10.59 7.74
CA MET A 218 -5.15 9.76 8.56
C MET A 218 -5.94 8.89 9.53
N THR A 219 -7.09 9.35 10.02
CA THR A 219 -7.96 8.55 10.90
C THR A 219 -8.55 7.36 10.15
N ILE A 220 -9.00 7.55 8.90
CA ILE A 220 -9.51 6.46 8.05
C ILE A 220 -8.47 5.34 7.88
N SER A 221 -7.21 5.72 7.59
CA SER A 221 -6.10 4.77 7.47
C SER A 221 -5.74 4.12 8.81
N ALA A 222 -5.61 4.92 9.87
CA ALA A 222 -5.21 4.43 11.19
C ALA A 222 -6.26 3.48 11.77
N ASP A 223 -7.55 3.74 11.58
CA ASP A 223 -8.64 2.88 12.06
C ASP A 223 -8.73 1.54 11.34
N ARG A 224 -8.05 1.41 10.19
CA ARG A 224 -7.79 0.13 9.49
C ARG A 224 -6.44 -0.49 9.89
N TYR A 225 -5.87 -0.01 10.99
CA TYR A 225 -4.62 -0.47 11.57
C TYR A 225 -3.40 -0.30 10.65
N GLU A 226 -3.37 0.74 9.82
CA GLU A 226 -2.14 1.11 9.12
C GLU A 226 -1.16 1.75 10.14
N PRO A 227 -0.04 1.09 10.50
CA PRO A 227 0.92 1.62 11.47
C PRO A 227 1.53 2.98 11.10
N TYR A 228 1.80 3.26 9.83
CA TYR A 228 2.30 4.56 9.38
C TYR A 228 1.33 5.68 9.74
N ALA A 229 0.05 5.55 9.37
CA ALA A 229 -0.95 6.57 9.63
C ALA A 229 -1.24 6.72 11.13
N ALA A 230 -1.31 5.60 11.84
CA ALA A 230 -1.50 5.58 13.28
C ALA A 230 -0.32 6.23 14.03
N ASN A 231 0.93 5.91 13.68
CA ASN A 231 2.10 6.55 14.28
C ASN A 231 2.14 8.06 13.99
N ARG A 232 1.81 8.47 12.77
CA ARG A 232 1.74 9.89 12.39
C ARG A 232 0.66 10.66 13.16
N LEU A 233 -0.54 10.10 13.34
CA LEU A 233 -1.56 10.69 14.22
C LEU A 233 -1.10 10.73 15.68
N GLY A 234 -0.38 9.70 16.12
CA GLY A 234 0.25 9.69 17.45
C GLY A 234 1.17 10.89 17.65
N LEU A 235 2.09 11.14 16.71
CA LEU A 235 3.00 12.29 16.75
C LEU A 235 2.26 13.63 16.64
N PHE A 236 1.26 13.71 15.76
CA PHE A 236 0.40 14.89 15.64
C PHE A 236 -0.26 15.24 16.97
N TYR A 237 -0.90 14.28 17.63
CA TYR A 237 -1.53 14.52 18.93
C TYR A 237 -0.54 14.65 20.09
N MET A 238 0.69 14.15 19.97
CA MET A 238 1.69 14.24 21.04
C MET A 238 2.37 15.62 21.08
N ILE A 239 2.79 16.12 19.92
CA ILE A 239 3.63 17.32 19.81
C ILE A 239 3.17 18.33 18.74
N GLY A 240 2.02 18.09 18.10
CA GLY A 240 1.49 18.93 17.02
C GLY A 240 2.22 18.74 15.69
N GLU A 241 3.00 17.68 15.51
CA GLU A 241 3.85 17.52 14.32
C GLU A 241 3.03 17.26 13.06
N VAL A 242 3.22 18.11 12.05
CA VAL A 242 2.81 17.86 10.66
C VAL A 242 4.05 17.93 9.79
N ARG A 243 4.31 16.88 9.01
CA ARG A 243 5.47 16.76 8.12
C ARG A 243 5.01 16.66 6.67
N SER A 244 5.53 17.54 5.82
CA SER A 244 5.27 17.58 4.37
C SER A 244 5.95 16.42 3.63
N SER A 245 5.60 16.25 2.36
CA SER A 245 6.25 15.34 1.42
C SER A 245 7.73 15.70 1.16
N SER A 246 8.09 16.98 1.23
CA SER A 246 9.48 17.47 1.16
C SER A 246 10.30 17.18 2.44
N GLY A 247 9.62 16.81 3.52
CA GLY A 247 10.22 16.53 4.82
C GLY A 247 10.27 17.75 5.76
N ASP A 248 9.82 18.91 5.31
CA ASP A 248 9.63 20.10 6.15
C ASP A 248 8.57 19.83 7.22
N THR A 249 8.70 20.47 8.37
CA THR A 249 7.86 20.16 9.53
C THR A 249 7.38 21.44 10.20
N VAL A 250 6.11 21.47 10.60
CA VAL A 250 5.54 22.51 11.48
C VAL A 250 4.95 21.87 12.73
N ARG A 251 4.77 22.68 13.78
CA ARG A 251 4.16 22.26 15.05
C ARG A 251 2.91 23.07 15.34
N LEU A 252 1.79 22.38 15.46
CA LEU A 252 0.47 22.95 15.74
C LEU A 252 0.08 22.62 17.18
N HIS A 253 0.60 23.40 18.13
CA HIS A 253 0.46 23.12 19.57
C HIS A 253 -0.99 23.07 20.06
N ASP A 254 -1.90 23.79 19.40
CA ASP A 254 -3.33 23.82 19.75
C ASP A 254 -4.04 22.48 19.55
N TYR A 255 -3.43 21.54 18.83
CA TYR A 255 -4.00 20.22 18.53
C TYR A 255 -3.43 19.09 19.38
N ILE A 256 -2.59 19.39 20.38
CA ILE A 256 -2.02 18.38 21.28
C ILE A 256 -3.12 17.72 22.13
N ASN A 257 -3.17 16.39 22.11
CA ASN A 257 -4.11 15.56 22.85
C ASN A 257 -3.42 14.25 23.28
N ILE A 258 -2.84 14.24 24.49
CA ILE A 258 -2.02 13.13 25.00
C ILE A 258 -2.76 11.78 25.04
N PRO A 259 -4.04 11.69 25.50
CA PRO A 259 -4.79 10.43 25.41
C PRO A 259 -4.93 9.89 23.99
N PHE A 260 -5.17 10.77 23.00
CA PHE A 260 -5.28 10.36 21.60
C PHE A 260 -3.92 9.92 21.03
N ALA A 261 -2.84 10.59 21.42
CA ALA A 261 -1.49 10.18 21.05
C ALA A 261 -1.21 8.72 21.49
N LYS A 262 -1.45 8.40 22.77
CA LYS A 262 -1.28 7.03 23.29
C LYS A 262 -2.15 6.02 22.56
N LYS A 263 -3.43 6.36 22.31
CA LYS A 263 -4.37 5.52 21.56
C LYS A 263 -3.81 5.16 20.19
N TYR A 264 -3.32 6.14 19.43
CA TYR A 264 -2.85 5.89 18.06
C TYR A 264 -1.48 5.23 18.00
N PHE A 265 -0.55 5.54 18.91
CA PHE A 265 0.69 4.75 19.01
C PHE A 265 0.39 3.28 19.35
N THR A 266 -0.50 3.02 20.29
CA THR A 266 -0.93 1.63 20.61
C THR A 266 -1.62 0.98 19.41
N LYS A 267 -2.43 1.72 18.65
CA LYS A 267 -3.07 1.17 17.45
C LYS A 267 -2.05 0.75 16.38
N ALA A 268 -0.96 1.50 16.24
CA ALA A 268 0.11 1.21 15.30
C ALA A 268 0.90 -0.08 15.63
N THR A 269 0.73 -0.66 16.82
CA THR A 269 1.43 -1.90 17.22
C THR A 269 0.62 -3.18 16.98
N VAL A 270 -0.66 -3.07 16.58
CA VAL A 270 -1.58 -4.23 16.44
C VAL A 270 -1.18 -5.15 15.28
N TYR A 271 -0.82 -4.60 14.14
CA TYR A 271 -0.30 -5.35 12.98
C TYR A 271 1.09 -4.85 12.64
N PRO A 272 2.12 -5.35 13.34
CA PRO A 272 3.43 -4.72 13.33
C PRO A 272 4.10 -4.78 11.96
N ASP A 273 4.58 -3.62 11.50
CA ASP A 273 5.46 -3.48 10.34
C ASP A 273 6.68 -2.61 10.72
N ARG A 274 7.49 -2.22 9.72
CA ARG A 274 8.65 -1.35 9.95
C ARG A 274 8.29 0.01 10.57
N ASN A 275 7.10 0.54 10.30
CA ASN A 275 6.61 1.80 10.89
C ASN A 275 6.16 1.61 12.34
N SER A 276 5.69 0.43 12.73
CA SER A 276 5.36 0.11 14.13
C SER A 276 6.56 0.24 15.06
N ALA A 277 7.79 0.03 14.59
CA ALA A 277 9.00 0.28 15.38
C ALA A 277 9.05 1.72 15.94
N TRP A 278 8.67 2.71 15.12
CA TRP A 278 8.58 4.10 15.57
C TRP A 278 7.47 4.31 16.59
N ALA A 279 6.35 3.58 16.48
CA ALA A 279 5.27 3.67 17.45
C ALA A 279 5.67 3.08 18.82
N TYR A 280 6.34 1.92 18.83
CA TYR A 280 6.93 1.35 20.05
C TYR A 280 7.94 2.32 20.70
N PHE A 281 8.85 2.88 19.90
CA PHE A 281 9.80 3.89 20.36
C PHE A 281 9.08 5.11 20.97
N ASN A 282 8.04 5.61 20.31
CA ASN A 282 7.26 6.75 20.80
C ASN A 282 6.48 6.42 22.07
N LEU A 283 5.99 5.19 22.24
CA LEU A 283 5.39 4.73 23.50
C LEU A 283 6.41 4.77 24.63
N ILE A 284 7.61 4.22 24.42
CA ILE A 284 8.69 4.23 25.42
C ILE A 284 9.09 5.67 25.76
N LYS A 285 9.38 6.49 24.74
CA LYS A 285 9.85 7.87 24.91
C LYS A 285 8.85 8.77 25.62
N TYR A 286 7.60 8.80 25.17
CA TYR A 286 6.60 9.77 25.65
C TYR A 286 5.75 9.23 26.80
N PHE A 287 5.68 7.91 26.97
CA PHE A 287 4.89 7.25 28.01
C PHE A 287 5.74 6.32 28.90
N HIS A 288 7.01 6.68 29.13
CA HIS A 288 7.98 5.91 29.94
C HIS A 288 7.44 5.44 31.30
N LYS A 289 6.54 6.20 31.92
CA LYS A 289 5.89 5.82 33.20
C LYS A 289 5.13 4.49 33.15
N ASP A 290 4.66 4.08 31.96
CA ASP A 290 4.03 2.77 31.78
C ASP A 290 5.05 1.62 31.92
N TYR A 291 6.34 1.92 31.78
CA TYR A 291 7.45 0.97 31.78
C TYR A 291 8.26 0.98 33.08
N ASP A 292 8.23 2.07 33.86
CA ASP A 292 8.94 2.21 35.14
C ASP A 292 8.69 1.04 36.11
N SER A 293 7.50 0.43 36.02
CA SER A 293 7.09 -0.72 36.85
C SER A 293 6.90 -2.01 36.06
N ASN A 294 7.17 -2.01 34.76
CA ASN A 294 6.93 -3.14 33.86
C ASN A 294 8.10 -3.33 32.89
N ILE A 295 9.22 -3.81 33.44
CA ILE A 295 10.45 -4.06 32.67
C ILE A 295 10.26 -5.11 31.59
N ASP A 296 9.37 -6.08 31.80
CA ASP A 296 9.07 -7.13 30.82
C ASP A 296 8.43 -6.53 29.56
N LEU A 297 7.48 -5.61 29.72
CA LEU A 297 6.88 -4.88 28.60
C LEU A 297 7.89 -4.00 27.86
N LEU A 298 8.83 -3.38 28.59
CA LEU A 298 9.91 -2.60 27.96
C LEU A 298 10.76 -3.50 27.06
N ASN A 299 11.20 -4.64 27.60
CA ASN A 299 12.01 -5.60 26.86
C ASN A 299 11.26 -6.14 25.63
N GLU A 300 9.98 -6.49 25.77
CA GLU A 300 9.13 -6.91 24.65
C GLU A 300 9.07 -5.87 23.53
N HIS A 301 8.80 -4.60 23.88
CA HIS A 301 8.75 -3.52 22.90
C HIS A 301 10.13 -3.26 22.26
N MET A 302 11.22 -3.32 23.03
CA MET A 302 12.58 -3.17 22.49
C MET A 302 12.94 -4.30 21.51
N ASP A 303 12.55 -5.54 21.81
CA ASP A 303 12.72 -6.68 20.90
C ASP A 303 11.93 -6.47 19.60
N CYS A 304 10.69 -5.98 19.68
CA CYS A 304 9.91 -5.60 18.50
C CYS A 304 10.59 -4.49 17.68
N ILE A 305 11.12 -3.44 18.31
CA ILE A 305 11.84 -2.36 17.59
C ILE A 305 13.05 -2.95 16.86
N LYS A 306 13.83 -3.80 17.52
CA LYS A 306 15.01 -4.46 16.96
C LYS A 306 14.69 -5.30 15.74
N GLU A 307 13.63 -6.10 15.81
CA GLU A 307 13.20 -6.97 14.71
C GLU A 307 12.67 -6.16 13.52
N LEU A 308 11.82 -5.16 13.80
CA LEU A 308 11.10 -4.42 12.76
C LEU A 308 11.96 -3.34 12.09
N ASN A 309 12.83 -2.65 12.84
CA ASN A 309 13.67 -1.58 12.30
C ASN A 309 14.95 -1.34 13.15
N PRO A 310 16.07 -2.00 12.81
CA PRO A 310 17.32 -1.87 13.55
C PRO A 310 17.84 -0.44 13.72
N VAL A 311 17.56 0.45 12.76
CA VAL A 311 17.96 1.87 12.86
C VAL A 311 17.24 2.58 14.01
N VAL A 312 15.97 2.27 14.25
CA VAL A 312 15.20 2.85 15.35
C VAL A 312 15.62 2.25 16.69
N TYR A 313 16.08 0.99 16.68
CA TYR A 313 16.60 0.34 17.88
C TYR A 313 17.87 1.02 18.39
N ASP A 314 18.75 1.46 17.49
CA ASP A 314 19.94 2.23 17.86
C ASP A 314 19.55 3.55 18.54
N GLU A 315 18.53 4.26 18.04
CA GLU A 315 17.99 5.47 18.69
C GLU A 315 17.30 5.16 20.03
N ALA A 316 16.64 4.00 20.13
CA ALA A 316 15.93 3.59 21.34
C ALA A 316 16.86 3.23 22.51
N ILE A 317 18.06 2.70 22.23
CA ILE A 317 19.06 2.38 23.26
C ILE A 317 19.62 3.65 23.92
N GLU A 318 19.60 4.79 23.23
CA GLU A 318 20.12 6.06 23.74
C GLU A 318 19.16 6.75 24.73
N LEU A 319 17.89 6.33 24.80
CA LEU A 319 16.88 6.86 25.73
C LEU A 319 17.07 6.34 27.17
#